data_AF-A0A5D2L3N7-F1
#
_entry.id   AF-A0A5D2L3N7-F1
#
_cell.length_a   1.000
_cell.length_b   1.000
_cell.length_c   1.000
_cell.angle_alpha   90.00
_cell.angle_beta   90.00
_cell.angle_gamma   90.00
#
_symmetry.space_group_name_H-M   'P 1'
#
loop_
_entity.id
_entity.type
_entity.pdbx_description
1 polymer ?
#
loop_
_entity_poly.entity_id
_entity_poly.type
_entity_poly.pdbx_seq_one_letter_code
_entity_poly.pdbx_strand_id
1 'polypeptide(L)'
;MTSLSITTTATTPFTFPFHCFFDKHYFPITKRIQLKLSRGGTIESNKFSGKSGLNKLFVASSCLTKIQTPVETTYKQGVSHKVQFLVAEFKSLTEPIDRVKRLLYYAEMLAPFDESARLPENRVNGCTAQVWLDAGIDKKGKVWFRADSDSEISKGFCSCLIWVMDGADPEEVVGVTAEELVELNVGVHGKVQSRVNTWQNVLISMRDKTAALVAERYMK
;
A
#
# COMPACT_ATOMS: atom_id res chain seq x y z
N MET A 1 -14.93 42.75 27.49
CA MET A 1 -15.49 41.77 26.53
C MET A 1 -14.65 41.85 25.26
N THR A 2 -13.68 40.96 25.12
CA THR A 2 -12.71 40.98 24.02
C THR A 2 -12.97 39.75 23.16
N SER A 3 -13.51 39.96 21.95
CA SER A 3 -13.84 38.91 20.99
C SER A 3 -12.58 38.54 20.19
N LEU A 4 -12.11 37.30 20.33
CA LEU A 4 -11.05 36.72 19.51
C LEU A 4 -11.69 36.05 18.28
N SER A 5 -11.40 36.58 17.09
CA SER A 5 -11.78 35.98 15.81
C SER A 5 -10.75 34.92 15.43
N ILE A 6 -11.17 33.65 15.38
CA ILE A 6 -10.34 32.55 14.89
C ILE A 6 -10.55 32.43 13.38
N THR A 7 -9.50 32.71 12.61
CA THR A 7 -9.45 32.47 11.17
C THR A 7 -9.27 30.98 10.90
N THR A 8 -10.32 30.30 10.42
CA THR A 8 -10.24 28.91 9.96
C THR A 8 -9.65 28.89 8.55
N THR A 9 -8.43 28.41 8.39
CA THR A 9 -7.85 28.12 7.07
C THR A 9 -8.47 26.83 6.52
N ALA A 10 -9.00 26.92 5.31
CA ALA A 10 -9.61 25.80 4.59
C ALA A 10 -8.53 24.80 4.15
N THR A 11 -8.52 23.62 4.75
CA THR A 11 -7.72 22.48 4.29
C THR A 11 -8.37 21.92 3.03
N THR A 12 -7.70 22.09 1.89
CA THR A 12 -8.09 21.48 0.61
C THR A 12 -8.08 19.95 0.71
N PRO A 13 -9.09 19.23 0.16
CA PRO A 13 -9.09 17.78 0.17
C PRO A 13 -8.03 17.26 -0.81
N PHE A 14 -6.97 16.67 -0.27
CA PHE A 14 -6.04 15.86 -1.05
C PHE A 14 -6.80 14.65 -1.59
N THR A 15 -7.25 14.76 -2.84
CA THR A 15 -7.83 13.63 -3.57
C THR A 15 -6.65 12.80 -4.06
N PHE A 16 -6.26 11.77 -3.31
CA PHE A 16 -5.25 10.82 -3.79
C PHE A 16 -5.84 10.06 -4.99
N PRO A 17 -5.26 10.17 -6.19
CA PRO A 17 -5.64 9.28 -7.27
C PRO A 17 -5.21 7.87 -6.84
N PHE A 18 -6.18 6.95 -6.73
CA PHE A 18 -6.00 5.50 -6.53
C PHE A 18 -5.11 4.82 -7.59
N HIS A 19 -4.47 5.58 -8.48
CA HIS A 19 -3.78 5.12 -9.68
C HIS A 19 -2.27 4.87 -9.46
N CYS A 20 -1.68 5.27 -8.32
CA CYS A 20 -0.25 5.04 -8.06
C CYS A 20 0.07 3.65 -7.48
N PHE A 21 -0.92 2.78 -7.28
CA PHE A 21 -0.72 1.51 -6.58
C PHE A 21 -0.19 0.37 -7.48
N PHE A 22 -0.18 0.56 -8.79
CA PHE A 22 0.17 -0.49 -9.75
C PHE A 22 1.63 -0.42 -10.20
N ASP A 23 2.57 -0.67 -9.29
CA ASP A 23 3.88 -1.12 -9.75
C ASP A 23 3.71 -2.54 -10.31
N LYS A 24 3.74 -2.65 -11.64
CA LYS A 24 3.66 -3.93 -12.36
C LYS A 24 4.77 -4.89 -11.93
N HIS A 25 5.87 -4.38 -11.38
CA HIS A 25 6.96 -5.22 -10.88
C HIS A 25 6.59 -6.00 -9.62
N TYR A 26 5.65 -5.50 -8.80
CA TYR A 26 5.32 -6.11 -7.52
C TYR A 26 3.97 -6.86 -7.53
N PHE A 27 2.98 -6.39 -8.31
CA PHE A 27 1.69 -7.06 -8.46
C PHE A 27 1.41 -7.47 -9.92
N PRO A 28 2.00 -8.57 -10.41
CA PRO A 28 1.90 -8.97 -11.83
C PRO A 28 0.50 -9.45 -12.25
N ILE A 29 -0.36 -9.84 -11.29
CA ILE A 29 -1.71 -10.35 -11.57
C ILE A 29 -2.75 -9.30 -11.16
N THR A 30 -2.77 -8.17 -11.86
CA THR A 30 -3.85 -7.20 -11.71
C THR A 30 -4.83 -7.38 -12.86
N LYS A 31 -5.78 -8.32 -12.70
CA LYS A 31 -7.01 -8.22 -13.48
C LYS A 31 -7.61 -6.87 -13.13
N ARG A 32 -7.98 -6.07 -14.14
CA ARG A 32 -8.69 -4.80 -13.97
C ARG A 32 -10.03 -5.09 -13.28
N ILE A 33 -10.06 -5.11 -11.95
CA ILE A 33 -11.29 -5.30 -11.19
C ILE A 33 -11.97 -3.94 -11.16
N GLN A 34 -13.00 -3.79 -12.00
CA GLN A 34 -13.90 -2.65 -11.89
C GLN A 34 -14.71 -2.82 -10.61
N LEU A 35 -14.32 -2.09 -9.55
CA LEU A 35 -15.17 -1.84 -8.40
C LEU A 35 -16.43 -1.13 -8.91
N LYS A 36 -17.51 -1.89 -9.10
CA LYS A 36 -18.85 -1.30 -9.25
C LYS A 36 -19.22 -0.68 -7.90
N LEU A 37 -18.97 0.62 -7.76
CA LEU A 37 -19.70 1.40 -6.78
C LEU A 37 -21.17 1.38 -7.20
N SER A 38 -22.02 0.78 -6.35
CA SER A 38 -23.47 0.87 -6.47
C SER A 38 -23.86 2.35 -6.39
N ARG A 39 -24.21 2.92 -7.54
CA ARG A 39 -24.69 4.28 -7.70
C ARG A 39 -26.12 4.35 -7.14
N GLY A 40 -26.25 4.74 -5.88
CA GLY A 40 -27.54 5.04 -5.24
C GLY A 40 -27.65 6.53 -4.97
N GLY A 41 -28.45 7.23 -5.77
CA GLY A 41 -28.72 8.67 -5.60
C GLY A 41 -29.52 9.24 -6.75
N THR A 42 -30.84 9.25 -6.61
CA THR A 42 -31.82 9.89 -7.48
C THR A 42 -31.64 11.41 -7.42
N ILE A 43 -31.47 12.08 -8.56
CA ILE A 43 -31.69 13.53 -8.68
C ILE A 43 -32.58 13.77 -9.89
N GLU A 44 -33.67 14.48 -9.62
CA GLU A 44 -34.70 14.90 -10.56
C GLU A 44 -34.16 15.82 -11.67
N SER A 45 -34.85 15.74 -12.80
CA SER A 45 -34.72 16.55 -13.99
C SER A 45 -34.91 18.04 -13.75
N ASN A 46 -34.05 18.89 -14.34
CA ASN A 46 -34.49 20.03 -15.16
C ASN A 46 -33.35 20.68 -15.99
N LYS A 47 -33.60 20.72 -17.32
CA LYS A 47 -33.24 21.74 -18.31
C LYS A 47 -31.80 22.33 -18.33
N PHE A 48 -31.04 21.97 -19.37
CA PHE A 48 -30.63 22.99 -20.35
C PHE A 48 -30.40 22.37 -21.74
N SER A 49 -31.01 23.01 -22.74
CA SER A 49 -31.03 22.67 -24.15
C SER A 49 -29.86 23.34 -24.87
N GLY A 50 -29.21 22.64 -25.81
CA GLY A 50 -28.26 23.25 -26.74
C GLY A 50 -27.79 22.27 -27.80
N LYS A 51 -28.41 22.34 -29.00
CA LYS A 51 -28.12 21.55 -30.20
C LYS A 51 -26.97 22.13 -31.04
N SER A 52 -26.57 21.33 -32.04
CA SER A 52 -25.77 21.60 -33.25
C SER A 52 -24.24 21.43 -33.07
N GLY A 53 -23.49 20.76 -33.93
CA GLY A 53 -23.74 20.23 -35.27
C GLY A 53 -22.68 20.73 -36.25
N LEU A 54 -21.83 19.81 -36.75
CA LEU A 54 -21.08 19.88 -38.02
C LEU A 54 -19.87 20.84 -38.16
N ASN A 55 -18.67 20.25 -38.34
CA ASN A 55 -17.84 20.31 -39.57
C ASN A 55 -16.32 20.23 -39.27
N LYS A 56 -15.67 19.27 -39.95
CA LYS A 56 -14.21 19.17 -40.09
C LYS A 56 -13.70 20.36 -40.92
N LEU A 57 -12.56 20.96 -40.54
CA LEU A 57 -11.40 21.09 -41.44
C LEU A 57 -10.13 21.48 -40.69
N PHE A 58 -9.04 20.83 -41.09
CA PHE A 58 -7.66 21.08 -40.69
C PHE A 58 -7.21 22.51 -41.01
N VAL A 59 -6.53 23.14 -40.05
CA VAL A 59 -5.43 24.08 -40.33
C VAL A 59 -4.26 23.67 -39.45
N ALA A 60 -3.22 23.13 -40.09
CA ALA A 60 -1.92 22.95 -39.49
C ALA A 60 -1.30 24.35 -39.29
N SER A 61 -1.10 24.75 -38.03
CA SER A 61 -0.20 25.83 -37.68
C SER A 61 0.91 25.26 -36.83
N SER A 62 2.10 25.20 -37.44
CA SER A 62 3.34 24.80 -36.81
C SER A 62 3.72 25.82 -35.75
N CYS A 63 3.35 25.55 -34.51
CA CYS A 63 4.05 26.06 -33.35
C CYS A 63 4.67 24.85 -32.67
N LEU A 64 5.97 24.67 -32.90
CA LEU A 64 6.83 23.68 -32.28
C LEU A 64 7.01 24.04 -30.78
N THR A 65 5.94 24.03 -30.01
CA THR A 65 6.06 23.93 -28.56
C THR A 65 6.35 22.46 -28.27
N LYS A 66 7.59 22.19 -27.85
CA LYS A 66 7.93 20.95 -27.14
C LYS A 66 6.83 20.72 -26.12
N ILE A 67 5.93 19.77 -26.40
CA ILE A 67 5.19 19.11 -25.34
C ILE A 67 6.27 18.30 -24.65
N GLN A 68 6.90 18.93 -23.66
CA GLN A 68 7.66 18.24 -22.65
C GLN A 68 6.65 17.26 -22.05
N THR A 69 6.75 16.00 -22.46
CA THR A 69 6.15 14.89 -21.74
C THR A 69 6.44 15.11 -20.26
N PRO A 70 5.43 15.16 -19.38
CA PRO A 70 5.70 15.21 -17.95
C PRO A 70 6.45 13.93 -17.63
N VAL A 71 7.76 14.12 -17.44
CA VAL A 71 8.74 13.33 -16.73
C VAL A 71 8.23 11.93 -16.37
N GLU A 72 8.83 10.92 -17.00
CA GLU A 72 9.03 9.62 -16.37
C GLU A 72 9.69 9.85 -15.01
N THR A 73 8.88 10.10 -13.99
CA THR A 73 9.35 10.09 -12.62
C THR A 73 9.42 8.62 -12.23
N THR A 74 10.53 8.01 -12.62
CA THR A 74 11.14 6.88 -11.93
C THR A 74 11.42 7.33 -10.50
N TYR A 75 10.39 7.51 -9.68
CA TYR A 75 10.59 7.72 -8.26
C TYR A 75 11.10 6.39 -7.72
N LYS A 76 12.40 6.34 -7.43
CA LYS A 76 12.95 5.47 -6.41
C LYS A 76 12.26 5.82 -5.09
N GLN A 77 11.04 5.34 -4.88
CA GLN A 77 10.33 5.52 -3.62
C GLN A 77 10.99 4.55 -2.64
N GLY A 78 11.89 5.08 -1.80
CA GLY A 78 12.51 4.34 -0.71
C GLY A 78 11.46 3.90 0.32
N VAL A 79 11.86 3.02 1.24
CA VAL A 79 10.96 2.40 2.21
C VAL A 79 10.15 3.43 3.00
N SER A 80 10.79 4.52 3.44
CA SER A 80 10.13 5.60 4.20
C SER A 80 8.96 6.24 3.45
N HIS A 81 9.09 6.47 2.14
CA HIS A 81 8.00 7.04 1.34
C HIS A 81 6.83 6.07 1.21
N LYS A 82 7.12 4.77 1.03
CA LYS A 82 6.09 3.72 0.96
C LYS A 82 5.35 3.58 2.29
N VAL A 83 6.06 3.62 3.42
CA VAL A 83 5.46 3.65 4.77
C VAL A 83 4.49 4.83 4.90
N GLN A 84 4.94 6.05 4.60
CA GLN A 84 4.10 7.25 4.68
C GLN A 84 2.85 7.16 3.81
N PHE A 85 2.99 6.62 2.60
CA PHE A 85 1.87 6.42 1.68
C PHE A 85 0.84 5.43 2.25
N LEU A 86 1.29 4.27 2.69
CA LEU A 86 0.43 3.23 3.27
C LEU A 86 -0.31 3.73 4.51
N VAL A 87 0.40 4.45 5.38
CA VAL A 87 -0.16 5.05 6.59
C VAL A 87 -1.20 6.10 6.25
N ALA A 88 -0.91 6.99 5.32
CA ALA A 88 -1.86 8.02 4.87
C ALA A 88 -3.12 7.40 4.27
N GLU A 89 -2.97 6.31 3.50
CA GLU A 89 -4.08 5.56 2.93
C GLU A 89 -4.98 4.98 4.03
N PHE A 90 -4.43 4.18 4.95
CA PHE A 90 -5.24 3.55 6.00
C PHE A 90 -5.84 4.57 6.98
N LYS A 91 -5.16 5.69 7.21
CA LYS A 91 -5.65 6.82 8.02
C LYS A 91 -6.82 7.54 7.36
N SER A 92 -6.87 7.59 6.03
CA SER A 92 -7.98 8.23 5.30
C SER A 92 -9.30 7.45 5.39
N LEU A 93 -9.24 6.17 5.77
CA LEU A 93 -10.40 5.30 5.92
C LEU A 93 -10.96 5.42 7.34
N THR A 94 -11.97 6.27 7.52
CA THR A 94 -12.55 6.56 8.85
C THR A 94 -13.33 5.39 9.42
N GLU A 95 -13.99 4.60 8.57
CA GLU A 95 -14.80 3.46 9.01
C GLU A 95 -13.92 2.22 9.22
N PRO A 96 -13.98 1.56 10.40
CA PRO A 96 -13.17 0.37 10.68
C PRO A 96 -13.38 -0.75 9.65
N ILE A 97 -14.61 -0.90 9.15
CA ILE A 97 -14.95 -1.89 8.13
C ILE A 97 -14.26 -1.60 6.80
N ASP A 98 -14.03 -0.34 6.44
CA ASP A 98 -13.37 0.02 5.18
C ASP A 98 -11.87 -0.25 5.25
N ARG A 99 -11.25 -0.10 6.43
CA ARG A 99 -9.86 -0.52 6.68
C ARG A 99 -9.71 -2.04 6.51
N VAL A 100 -10.66 -2.82 7.02
CA VAL A 100 -10.70 -4.28 6.82
C VAL A 100 -10.88 -4.64 5.34
N LYS A 101 -11.84 -4.03 4.64
CA LYS A 101 -12.02 -4.25 3.18
C LYS A 101 -10.75 -3.90 2.40
N ARG A 102 -10.09 -2.81 2.74
CA ARG A 102 -8.83 -2.41 2.10
C ARG A 102 -7.76 -3.46 2.34
N LEU A 103 -7.63 -3.96 3.56
CA LEU A 103 -6.69 -5.02 3.90
C LEU A 103 -6.96 -6.32 3.13
N LEU A 104 -8.22 -6.71 2.95
CA LEU A 104 -8.60 -7.86 2.13
C LEU A 104 -8.26 -7.66 0.65
N TYR A 105 -8.39 -6.45 0.13
CA TYR A 105 -7.91 -6.14 -1.21
C TYR A 105 -6.39 -6.32 -1.34
N TYR A 106 -5.61 -5.96 -0.31
CA TYR A 106 -4.18 -6.29 -0.26
C TYR A 106 -3.93 -7.79 -0.24
N ALA A 107 -4.74 -8.57 0.49
CA ALA A 107 -4.61 -10.03 0.53
C ALA A 107 -4.78 -10.67 -0.86
N GLU A 108 -5.73 -10.19 -1.67
CA GLU A 108 -5.97 -10.69 -3.03
C GLU A 108 -4.79 -10.45 -3.98
N MET A 109 -3.94 -9.47 -3.68
CA MET A 109 -2.75 -9.14 -4.48
C MET A 109 -1.50 -9.89 -4.02
N LEU A 110 -1.54 -10.60 -2.89
CA LEU A 110 -0.39 -11.35 -2.39
C LEU A 110 0.01 -12.43 -3.40
N ALA A 111 1.29 -12.45 -3.77
CA ALA A 111 1.80 -13.45 -4.70
C ALA A 111 1.64 -14.87 -4.11
N PRO A 112 1.37 -15.89 -4.95
CA PRO A 112 1.31 -17.27 -4.49
C PRO A 112 2.59 -17.68 -3.76
N PHE A 113 2.41 -18.37 -2.64
CA PHE A 113 3.51 -18.87 -1.83
C PHE A 113 3.97 -20.24 -2.31
N ASP A 114 5.28 -20.48 -2.24
CA ASP A 114 5.84 -21.77 -2.61
C ASP A 114 5.60 -22.77 -1.46
N GLU A 115 4.92 -23.88 -1.75
CA GLU A 115 4.64 -24.90 -0.74
C GLU A 115 5.93 -25.52 -0.17
N SER A 116 7.03 -25.53 -0.92
CA SER A 116 8.34 -25.98 -0.42
C SER A 116 8.92 -25.04 0.66
N ALA A 117 8.48 -23.79 0.70
CA ALA A 117 8.86 -22.81 1.71
C ALA A 117 7.95 -22.84 2.95
N ARG A 118 6.92 -23.70 2.99
CA ARG A 118 6.00 -23.86 4.13
C ARG A 118 6.62 -24.72 5.25
N LEU A 119 7.81 -24.31 5.68
CA LEU A 119 8.61 -25.03 6.67
C LEU A 119 8.45 -24.44 8.08
N PRO A 120 8.69 -25.22 9.15
CA PRO A 120 8.66 -24.72 10.53
C PRO A 120 9.57 -23.50 10.76
N GLU A 121 10.71 -23.42 10.08
CA GLU A 121 11.70 -22.34 10.19
C GLU A 121 11.20 -21.01 9.56
N ASN A 122 10.19 -21.10 8.70
CA ASN A 122 9.53 -19.94 8.12
C ASN A 122 8.31 -19.49 8.91
N ARG A 123 7.99 -20.12 10.05
CA ARG A 123 6.86 -19.71 10.88
C ARG A 123 7.10 -18.37 11.57
N VAL A 124 6.11 -17.49 11.49
CA VAL A 124 6.04 -16.28 12.30
C VAL A 124 5.32 -16.62 13.61
N ASN A 125 6.01 -16.40 14.72
CA ASN A 125 5.49 -16.70 16.06
C ASN A 125 4.62 -15.55 16.60
N GLY A 126 3.72 -15.88 17.54
CA GLY A 126 2.90 -14.89 18.24
C GLY A 126 1.64 -14.44 17.50
N CYS A 127 1.41 -14.89 16.25
CA CYS A 127 0.16 -14.68 15.53
C CYS A 127 -0.89 -15.72 15.96
N THR A 128 -2.16 -15.31 16.08
CA THR A 128 -3.28 -16.28 16.26
C THR A 128 -3.46 -17.14 15.01
N ALA A 129 -3.41 -16.50 13.85
CA ALA A 129 -3.37 -17.17 12.56
C ALA A 129 -2.00 -17.77 12.30
N GLN A 130 -1.95 -18.85 11.54
CA GLN A 130 -0.71 -19.41 11.05
C GLN A 130 -0.14 -18.52 9.96
N VAL A 131 1.11 -18.08 10.11
CA VAL A 131 1.80 -17.25 9.12
C VAL A 131 3.16 -17.86 8.80
N TRP A 132 3.48 -17.93 7.51
CA TRP A 132 4.80 -18.30 7.00
C TRP A 132 5.41 -17.11 6.28
N LEU A 133 6.70 -16.90 6.49
CA LEU A 133 7.50 -15.82 5.92
C LEU A 133 8.85 -16.38 5.48
N ASP A 134 9.08 -16.33 4.18
CA ASP A 134 10.35 -16.65 3.55
C ASP A 134 11.04 -15.35 3.09
N ALA A 135 12.36 -15.31 3.16
CA ALA A 135 13.14 -14.11 2.88
C ALA A 135 14.53 -14.45 2.36
N GLY A 136 15.11 -13.56 1.58
CA GLY A 136 16.48 -13.69 1.13
C GLY A 136 17.06 -12.36 0.63
N ILE A 137 18.35 -12.39 0.30
CA ILE A 137 19.05 -11.28 -0.33
C ILE A 137 19.42 -11.68 -1.76
N ASP A 138 19.03 -10.86 -2.73
CA ASP A 138 19.32 -11.10 -4.14
C ASP A 138 20.78 -10.78 -4.50
N LYS A 139 21.16 -11.06 -5.75
CA LYS A 139 22.52 -10.80 -6.26
C LYS A 139 22.90 -9.31 -6.24
N LYS A 140 21.91 -8.40 -6.21
CA LYS A 140 22.10 -6.96 -6.15
C LYS A 140 22.15 -6.43 -4.72
N GLY A 141 22.02 -7.30 -3.71
CA GLY A 141 22.01 -6.92 -2.30
C GLY A 141 20.66 -6.45 -1.78
N LYS A 142 19.58 -6.61 -2.56
CA LYS A 142 18.23 -6.23 -2.16
C LYS A 142 17.53 -7.37 -1.44
N VAL A 143 16.73 -7.04 -0.44
CA VAL A 143 15.92 -8.02 0.28
C VAL A 143 14.69 -8.38 -0.55
N TRP A 144 14.31 -9.65 -0.56
CA TRP A 144 13.02 -10.10 -1.06
C TRP A 144 12.26 -10.87 0.01
N PHE A 145 10.93 -10.84 -0.06
CA PHE A 145 10.07 -11.59 0.86
C PHE A 145 8.95 -12.33 0.13
N ARG A 146 8.52 -13.44 0.71
CA ARG A 146 7.30 -14.17 0.35
C ARG A 146 6.58 -14.57 1.64
N ALA A 147 5.26 -14.51 1.65
CA ALA A 147 4.52 -14.91 2.82
C ALA A 147 3.18 -15.55 2.47
N ASP A 148 2.63 -16.30 3.41
CA ASP A 148 1.29 -16.85 3.35
C ASP A 148 0.69 -16.98 4.75
N SER A 149 -0.63 -17.12 4.81
CA SER A 149 -1.35 -17.37 6.05
C SER A 149 -2.64 -18.16 5.84
N ASP A 150 -3.12 -18.85 6.87
CA ASP A 150 -4.47 -19.45 6.89
C ASP A 150 -5.59 -18.41 7.11
N SER A 151 -5.26 -17.14 7.31
CA SER A 151 -6.21 -16.03 7.48
C SER A 151 -6.02 -14.94 6.42
N GLU A 152 -7.10 -14.55 5.76
CA GLU A 152 -7.09 -13.47 4.76
C GLU A 152 -6.69 -12.11 5.35
N ILE A 153 -7.03 -11.84 6.62
CA ILE A 153 -6.59 -10.63 7.32
C ILE A 153 -5.07 -10.62 7.48
N SER A 154 -4.50 -11.75 7.88
CA SER A 154 -3.05 -11.91 8.04
C SER A 154 -2.32 -11.83 6.70
N LYS A 155 -2.89 -12.41 5.63
CA LYS A 155 -2.37 -12.25 4.26
C LYS A 155 -2.35 -10.80 3.83
N GLY A 156 -3.41 -10.05 4.14
CA GLY A 156 -3.46 -8.61 3.86
C GLY A 156 -2.35 -7.84 4.57
N PHE A 157 -2.08 -8.13 5.85
CA PHE A 157 -0.96 -7.53 6.57
C PHE A 157 0.39 -7.89 5.95
N CYS A 158 0.58 -9.16 5.58
CA CYS A 158 1.78 -9.60 4.89
C CYS A 158 1.96 -8.85 3.56
N SER A 159 0.92 -8.75 2.75
CA SER A 159 1.00 -8.04 1.47
C SER A 159 1.32 -6.55 1.62
N CYS A 160 0.75 -5.88 2.63
CA CYS A 160 1.08 -4.49 2.94
C CYS A 160 2.57 -4.33 3.26
N LEU A 161 3.09 -5.16 4.17
CA LEU A 161 4.48 -5.07 4.63
C LEU A 161 5.48 -5.45 3.54
N ILE A 162 5.19 -6.49 2.74
CA ILE A 162 6.05 -6.86 1.64
C ILE A 162 6.05 -5.76 0.57
N TRP A 163 4.90 -5.14 0.24
CA TRP A 163 4.88 -4.01 -0.70
C TRP A 163 5.80 -2.85 -0.26
N VAL A 164 5.86 -2.58 1.04
CA VAL A 164 6.74 -1.57 1.63
C VAL A 164 8.22 -1.95 1.50
N MET A 165 8.60 -3.19 1.81
CA MET A 165 9.99 -3.56 2.08
C MET A 165 10.66 -4.43 1.00
N ASP A 166 9.90 -5.04 0.09
CA ASP A 166 10.47 -5.86 -0.98
C ASP A 166 11.28 -5.02 -1.97
N GLY A 167 12.45 -5.53 -2.33
CA GLY A 167 13.42 -4.85 -3.17
C GLY A 167 14.21 -3.73 -2.48
N ALA A 168 14.06 -3.54 -1.17
CA ALA A 168 14.77 -2.52 -0.40
C ALA A 168 16.19 -2.94 0.01
N ASP A 169 17.00 -1.97 0.42
CA ASP A 169 18.27 -2.27 1.09
C ASP A 169 18.02 -2.85 2.50
N PRO A 170 18.84 -3.79 2.99
CA PRO A 170 18.65 -4.39 4.31
C PRO A 170 18.59 -3.38 5.46
N GLU A 171 19.39 -2.31 5.37
CA GLU A 171 19.39 -1.20 6.33
C GLU A 171 18.06 -0.45 6.39
N GLU A 172 17.38 -0.27 5.25
CA GLU A 172 16.07 0.38 5.21
C GLU A 172 15.02 -0.50 5.88
N VAL A 173 15.04 -1.81 5.63
CA VAL A 173 14.11 -2.78 6.23
C VAL A 173 14.27 -2.80 7.75
N VAL A 174 15.50 -2.95 8.25
CA VAL A 174 15.78 -3.02 9.69
C VAL A 174 15.41 -1.70 10.40
N GLY A 175 15.49 -0.58 9.68
CA GLY A 175 15.13 0.75 10.15
C GLY A 175 13.62 1.03 10.30
N VAL A 176 12.73 0.20 9.71
CA VAL A 176 11.28 0.40 9.85
C VAL A 176 10.84 0.12 11.28
N THR A 177 10.12 1.07 11.88
CA THR A 177 9.62 0.97 13.25
C THR A 177 8.13 0.65 13.32
N ALA A 178 7.68 0.05 14.42
CA ALA A 178 6.26 -0.29 14.58
C ALA A 178 5.41 0.98 14.77
N GLU A 179 5.99 2.02 15.36
CA GLU A 179 5.37 3.31 15.62
C GLU A 179 4.94 3.98 14.32
N GLU A 180 5.74 3.87 13.26
CA GLU A 180 5.41 4.41 11.94
C GLU A 180 4.21 3.72 11.30
N LEU A 181 3.93 2.47 11.65
CA LEU A 181 2.88 1.64 11.02
C LEU A 181 1.65 1.43 11.90
N VAL A 182 1.48 2.21 12.97
CA VAL A 182 0.35 2.08 13.91
C VAL A 182 -1.02 2.16 13.22
N GLU A 183 -1.12 2.94 12.15
CA GLU A 183 -2.33 3.10 11.32
C GLU A 183 -2.67 1.86 10.49
N LEU A 184 -1.87 0.79 10.52
CA LEU A 184 -2.28 -0.50 9.96
C LEU A 184 -3.23 -1.28 10.87
N ASN A 185 -3.39 -0.90 12.13
CA ASN A 185 -4.20 -1.67 13.07
C ASN A 185 -5.70 -1.67 12.73
N VAL A 186 -6.17 -2.61 11.89
CA VAL A 186 -7.57 -2.66 11.46
C VAL A 186 -8.47 -3.28 12.53
N GLY A 187 -9.70 -2.79 12.66
CA GLY A 187 -10.73 -3.44 13.48
C GLY A 187 -10.64 -3.26 15.00
N VAL A 188 -9.63 -2.55 15.53
CA VAL A 188 -9.55 -2.22 16.97
C VAL A 188 -9.30 -0.73 17.16
N HIS A 189 -10.37 0.06 17.12
CA HIS A 189 -10.37 1.42 17.69
C HIS A 189 -10.86 1.32 19.12
N GLY A 190 -9.93 1.22 20.06
CA GLY A 190 -10.22 1.10 21.48
C GLY A 190 -8.97 0.60 22.20
N LYS A 191 -8.71 1.12 23.40
CA LYS A 191 -7.60 0.71 24.27
C LYS A 191 -7.69 -0.79 24.58
N VAL A 192 -7.19 -1.61 23.68
CA VAL A 192 -6.83 -2.99 23.96
C VAL A 192 -5.40 -3.08 23.49
N GLN A 193 -4.51 -3.03 24.47
CA GLN A 193 -3.19 -3.65 24.41
C GLN A 193 -3.41 -5.13 24.10
N SER A 194 -3.81 -5.43 22.86
CA SER A 194 -3.93 -6.79 22.38
C SER A 194 -2.49 -7.21 22.21
N ARG A 195 -2.00 -8.04 23.14
CA ARG A 195 -0.64 -8.61 23.16
C ARG A 195 -0.33 -9.50 21.94
N VAL A 196 -1.18 -9.43 20.91
CA VAL A 196 -1.22 -10.23 19.70
C VAL A 196 -1.60 -9.28 18.56
N ASN A 197 -0.60 -8.62 17.98
CA ASN A 197 -0.79 -7.80 16.79
C ASN A 197 -0.09 -8.44 15.60
N THR A 198 -0.86 -9.03 14.70
CA THR A 198 -0.35 -9.87 13.60
C THR A 198 0.66 -9.10 12.75
N TRP A 199 0.36 -7.84 12.37
CA TRP A 199 1.29 -7.05 11.55
C TRP A 199 2.60 -6.72 12.28
N GLN A 200 2.57 -6.53 13.60
CA GLN A 200 3.79 -6.27 14.38
C GLN A 200 4.69 -7.51 14.42
N ASN A 201 4.12 -8.69 14.64
CA ASN A 201 4.89 -9.94 14.65
C ASN A 201 5.51 -10.23 13.27
N VAL A 202 4.76 -9.95 12.20
CA VAL A 202 5.27 -10.08 10.83
C VAL A 202 6.40 -9.08 10.57
N LEU A 203 6.24 -7.80 10.96
CA LEU A 203 7.27 -6.78 10.83
C LEU A 203 8.56 -7.16 11.57
N ILE A 204 8.43 -7.60 12.83
CA ILE A 204 9.57 -8.08 13.64
C ILE A 204 10.26 -9.24 12.92
N SER A 205 9.50 -10.24 12.45
CA SER A 205 10.06 -11.39 11.74
C SER A 205 10.78 -11.02 10.44
N MET A 206 10.27 -10.03 9.70
CA MET A 206 10.92 -9.51 8.49
C MET A 206 12.26 -8.84 8.82
N ARG A 207 12.29 -8.02 9.88
CA ARG A 207 13.52 -7.35 10.35
C ARG A 207 14.55 -8.35 10.85
N ASP A 208 14.13 -9.32 11.67
CA ASP A 208 15.01 -10.34 12.24
C ASP A 208 15.62 -11.24 11.16
N LYS A 209 14.79 -11.73 10.21
CA LYS A 209 15.28 -12.51 9.06
C LYS A 209 16.25 -11.68 8.21
N THR A 210 15.96 -10.41 7.99
CA THR A 210 16.87 -9.51 7.25
C THR A 210 18.21 -9.35 7.95
N ALA A 211 18.20 -9.10 9.26
CA ALA A 211 19.43 -8.97 10.04
C ALA A 211 20.26 -10.27 10.02
N ALA A 212 19.62 -11.43 10.14
CA ALA A 212 20.28 -12.73 10.04
C ALA A 212 20.93 -12.95 8.66
N LEU A 213 20.21 -12.67 7.58
CA LEU A 213 20.73 -12.78 6.20
C LEU A 213 21.94 -11.87 5.96
N VAL A 214 21.90 -10.66 6.52
CA VAL A 214 23.04 -9.72 6.45
C VAL A 214 24.24 -10.30 7.21
N ALA A 215 24.05 -10.81 8.42
CA ALA A 215 25.12 -11.42 9.21
C ALA A 215 25.75 -12.63 8.49
N GLU A 216 24.93 -13.52 7.94
CA GLU A 216 25.40 -14.67 7.16
C GLU A 216 26.21 -14.29 5.93
N ARG A 217 25.89 -13.16 5.30
CA ARG A 217 26.63 -12.63 4.14
C ARG A 217 28.02 -12.13 4.49
N TYR A 218 28.21 -11.58 5.69
CA TYR A 218 29.53 -11.12 6.17
C TYR A 218 30.44 -12.23 6.67
N MET A 219 29.89 -13.42 6.97
CA MET A 219 30.66 -14.59 7.42
C MET A 219 31.15 -15.49 6.28
N LYS A 220 30.74 -15.22 5.03
CA LYS A 220 31.16 -15.93 3.82
C LYS A 220 32.22 -15.13 3.08
#